data_AF-A0A9W4JCZ5-F1
#
_entry.id   AF-A0A9W4JCZ5-F1
#
_cell.length_a   1.000
_cell.length_b   1.000
_cell.length_c   1.000
_cell.angle_alpha   90.00
_cell.angle_beta   90.00
_cell.angle_gamma   90.00
#
_symmetry.space_group_name_H-M   'P 1'
#
loop_
_entity.id
_entity.type
_entity.pdbx_description
1 polymer ?
#
loop_
_entity_poly.entity_id
_entity_poly.type
_entity_poly.pdbx_seq_one_letter_code
_entity_poly.pdbx_strand_id
1 'polypeptide(L)'
;MTPIPQIPKPAHTLVDSMLSRQFGRETVNYFSSSPINRLSFLRSDHPFLSTALKHPSARFVLLNNLAPLTSTSAQLHFAKHEEVQRLVPQDTFDTSEEDMLKNYDSRKTQATLIFLGLDESRKEGGLAFKIYQGTPFFAVDVTPKGSEDQQVAAKDVISTAEAKGLSFFQTRVHMTFSADEAAIYAQARALMDWNTRNTFCGTCGHRTLAINAGTKRACPPTDAARIAEGSNVERPECNTRTTLSNLSFPRTDPTIIVAVVSADGKRVLLGRSKRFPPNFYSTLAGFIEPAESVEDAVRREVWEESGVTLSRVVIHSSQPWPYPANLMIGALAQVSDPAHETISLQHDPELEDARWVEIEEVEEALRIGASNLGAEASPEYKGGLRLPPPTAIANQLIKAAISAEYFATDKQSKM
;
A
#
# COMPACT_ATOMS: atom_id res chain seq x y z
N MET A 1 -22.71 12.15 -5.69
CA MET A 1 -21.87 10.95 -5.71
C MET A 1 -20.46 11.37 -6.06
N THR A 2 -19.47 11.03 -5.23
CA THR A 2 -18.06 11.23 -5.58
C THR A 2 -17.73 10.32 -6.76
N PRO A 3 -17.11 10.82 -7.85
CA PRO A 3 -16.76 9.98 -8.99
C PRO A 3 -15.83 8.84 -8.55
N ILE A 4 -16.07 7.63 -9.06
CA ILE A 4 -15.19 6.47 -8.82
C ILE A 4 -13.84 6.78 -9.48
N PRO A 5 -12.71 6.70 -8.74
CA PRO A 5 -11.42 6.94 -9.34
C PRO A 5 -11.12 5.97 -10.49
N GLN A 6 -10.43 6.49 -11.50
CA GLN A 6 -9.95 5.65 -12.59
C GLN A 6 -8.74 4.82 -12.14
N ILE A 7 -8.62 3.62 -12.70
CA ILE A 7 -7.39 2.84 -12.59
C ILE A 7 -6.23 3.57 -13.31
N PRO A 8 -4.98 3.44 -12.82
CA PRO A 8 -3.83 4.06 -13.47
C PRO A 8 -3.66 3.57 -14.92
N LYS A 9 -3.20 4.45 -15.80
CA LYS A 9 -2.87 4.14 -17.21
C LYS A 9 -1.51 4.72 -17.59
N PRO A 10 -0.40 4.21 -17.01
CA PRO A 10 0.90 4.80 -17.25
C PRO A 10 1.34 4.61 -18.71
N ALA A 11 1.89 5.68 -19.29
CA ALA A 11 2.20 5.73 -20.72
C ALA A 11 3.10 4.57 -21.20
N HIS A 12 4.03 4.09 -20.36
CA HIS A 12 4.93 2.99 -20.74
C HIS A 12 4.20 1.66 -21.00
N THR A 13 3.06 1.42 -20.34
CA THR A 13 2.23 0.21 -20.57
C THR A 13 1.45 0.26 -21.89
N LEU A 14 1.40 1.43 -22.53
CA LEU A 14 0.79 1.62 -23.85
C LEU A 14 1.79 1.40 -24.99
N VAL A 15 3.08 1.26 -24.67
CA VAL A 15 4.13 1.02 -25.67
C VAL A 15 4.04 -0.42 -26.15
N ASP A 16 3.98 -0.59 -27.47
CA ASP A 16 3.96 -1.91 -28.08
C ASP A 16 5.30 -2.64 -27.86
N SER A 17 5.22 -3.91 -27.47
CA SER A 17 6.35 -4.78 -27.22
C SER A 17 6.01 -6.21 -27.62
N MET A 18 7.03 -7.07 -27.74
CA MET A 18 6.82 -8.49 -28.00
C MET A 18 5.91 -9.13 -26.93
N LEU A 19 6.14 -8.79 -25.65
CA LEU A 19 5.36 -9.33 -24.53
C LEU A 19 3.92 -8.81 -24.53
N SER A 20 3.70 -7.53 -24.82
CA SER A 20 2.34 -6.98 -24.85
C SER A 20 1.48 -7.54 -25.98
N ARG A 21 2.11 -7.96 -27.09
CA ARG A 21 1.41 -8.68 -28.17
C ARG A 21 1.11 -10.13 -27.81
N GLN A 22 1.97 -10.78 -27.01
CA GLN A 22 1.81 -12.19 -26.64
C GLN A 22 0.87 -12.40 -25.45
N PHE A 23 0.89 -11.50 -24.47
CA PHE A 23 0.18 -11.66 -23.19
C PHE A 23 -0.87 -10.57 -22.93
N GLY A 24 -1.11 -9.70 -23.92
CA GLY A 24 -1.98 -8.53 -23.76
C GLY A 24 -1.28 -7.38 -23.02
N ARG A 25 -2.02 -6.30 -22.82
CA ARG A 25 -1.50 -5.13 -22.09
C ARG A 25 -1.41 -5.41 -20.60
N GLU A 26 -0.39 -4.86 -19.97
CA GLU A 26 -0.22 -4.98 -18.52
C GLU A 26 -1.39 -4.30 -17.78
N THR A 27 -1.97 -5.00 -16.80
CA THR A 27 -2.97 -4.42 -15.91
C THR A 27 -2.28 -3.71 -14.75
N VAL A 28 -2.48 -2.40 -14.65
CA VAL A 28 -1.97 -1.58 -13.56
C VAL A 28 -3.09 -1.28 -12.56
N ASN A 29 -2.95 -1.83 -11.35
CA ASN A 29 -3.96 -1.66 -10.30
C ASN A 29 -3.84 -0.31 -9.58
N TYR A 30 -4.94 0.14 -8.97
CA TYR A 30 -4.97 1.32 -8.11
C TYR A 30 -3.95 1.21 -6.95
N PHE A 31 -3.43 2.34 -6.43
CA PHE A 31 -2.27 2.44 -5.54
C PHE A 31 -0.88 2.10 -6.16
N SER A 32 -0.84 1.56 -7.37
CA SER A 32 0.42 1.35 -8.14
C SER A 32 0.74 2.56 -9.04
N SER A 33 1.87 2.46 -9.76
CA SER A 33 2.29 3.47 -10.75
C SER A 33 2.46 4.88 -10.16
N SER A 34 3.23 4.96 -9.08
CA SER A 34 3.56 6.25 -8.46
C SER A 34 4.14 7.24 -9.46
N PRO A 35 3.66 8.50 -9.50
CA PRO A 35 4.20 9.54 -10.39
C PRO A 35 5.56 10.07 -9.92
N ILE A 36 6.01 9.68 -8.71
CA ILE A 36 7.30 10.08 -8.15
C ILE A 36 8.34 8.96 -8.28
N ASN A 37 9.54 9.33 -8.71
CA ASN A 37 10.71 8.47 -8.68
C ASN A 37 11.21 8.36 -7.23
N ARG A 38 11.27 7.14 -6.69
CA ARG A 38 11.57 6.90 -5.27
C ARG A 38 13.00 7.25 -4.85
N LEU A 39 13.94 7.30 -5.80
CA LEU A 39 15.37 7.61 -5.59
C LEU A 39 15.96 6.95 -4.33
N SER A 40 15.73 5.64 -4.17
CA SER A 40 16.03 4.93 -2.91
C SER A 40 17.49 4.98 -2.50
N PHE A 41 18.40 5.08 -3.47
CA PHE A 41 19.85 5.19 -3.27
C PHE A 41 20.31 6.54 -2.72
N LEU A 42 19.46 7.59 -2.72
CA LEU A 42 19.76 8.89 -2.12
C LEU A 42 19.20 9.04 -0.71
N ARG A 43 18.56 8.01 -0.15
CA ARG A 43 17.86 8.12 1.15
C ARG A 43 18.79 8.26 2.34
N SER A 44 20.08 7.98 2.20
CA SER A 44 21.11 8.25 3.21
C SER A 44 22.03 9.42 2.83
N ASP A 45 21.82 10.06 1.67
CA ASP A 45 22.59 11.21 1.21
C ASP A 45 22.03 12.48 1.90
N HIS A 46 22.56 12.79 3.08
CA HIS A 46 22.06 13.90 3.90
C HIS A 46 22.21 15.28 3.20
N PRO A 47 23.24 15.59 2.39
CA PRO A 47 23.28 16.81 1.58
C PRO A 47 22.12 16.91 0.58
N PHE A 48 21.80 15.80 -0.11
CA PHE A 48 20.63 15.74 -0.98
C PHE A 48 19.34 16.02 -0.20
N LEU A 49 19.12 15.31 0.91
CA LEU A 49 17.90 15.43 1.70
C LEU A 49 17.73 16.83 2.32
N SER A 50 18.82 17.42 2.82
CA SER A 50 18.83 18.80 3.32
C SER A 50 18.44 19.80 2.23
N THR A 51 19.04 19.67 1.04
CA THR A 51 18.71 20.52 -0.11
C THR A 51 17.24 20.31 -0.54
N ALA A 52 16.77 19.06 -0.58
CA ALA A 52 15.41 18.72 -0.97
C ALA A 52 14.37 19.25 0.02
N LEU A 53 14.63 19.15 1.33
CA LEU A 53 13.75 19.64 2.40
C LEU A 53 13.61 21.16 2.36
N LYS A 54 14.73 21.87 2.16
CA LYS A 54 14.80 23.34 2.11
C LYS A 54 14.25 23.91 0.81
N HIS A 55 14.04 23.08 -0.22
CA HIS A 55 13.61 23.56 -1.53
C HIS A 55 12.17 24.10 -1.51
N PRO A 56 11.88 25.29 -2.08
CA PRO A 56 10.53 25.87 -2.07
C PRO A 56 9.44 25.02 -2.78
N SER A 57 9.87 24.16 -3.71
CA SER A 57 8.95 23.23 -4.38
C SER A 57 8.59 22.02 -3.53
N ALA A 58 9.27 21.74 -2.42
CA ALA A 58 8.99 20.56 -1.59
C ALA A 58 7.51 20.48 -1.19
N ARG A 59 6.96 19.27 -1.23
CA ARG A 59 5.56 18.96 -0.93
C ARG A 59 5.47 17.92 0.17
N PHE A 60 4.53 18.12 1.08
CA PHE A 60 4.39 17.30 2.29
C PHE A 60 2.99 16.68 2.36
N VAL A 61 2.94 15.35 2.44
CA VAL A 61 1.74 14.60 2.80
C VAL A 61 1.64 14.56 4.32
N LEU A 62 0.60 15.17 4.89
CA LEU A 62 0.42 15.20 6.34
C LEU A 62 -0.50 14.08 6.77
N LEU A 63 -0.08 13.32 7.79
CA LEU A 63 -0.81 12.21 8.36
C LEU A 63 -1.08 12.44 9.85
N ASN A 64 -2.34 12.38 10.27
CA ASN A 64 -2.75 12.40 11.68
C ASN A 64 -3.40 11.06 12.02
N ASN A 65 -2.73 10.23 12.82
CA ASN A 65 -3.09 8.83 13.04
C ASN A 65 -3.35 8.09 11.72
N LEU A 66 -2.44 8.26 10.75
CA LEU A 66 -2.50 7.69 9.38
C LEU A 66 -3.62 8.25 8.47
N ALA A 67 -4.50 9.12 8.98
CA ALA A 67 -5.47 9.81 8.16
C ALA A 67 -4.80 10.95 7.37
N PRO A 68 -5.01 11.05 6.05
CA PRO A 68 -4.44 12.10 5.22
C PRO A 68 -5.14 13.44 5.44
N LEU A 69 -4.37 14.53 5.38
CA LEU A 69 -4.93 15.87 5.22
C LEU A 69 -5.49 16.05 3.82
N THR A 70 -6.73 16.52 3.72
CA THR A 70 -7.46 16.64 2.45
C THR A 70 -8.17 17.98 2.34
N SER A 71 -8.31 18.48 1.11
CA SER A 71 -9.18 19.62 0.79
C SER A 71 -10.63 19.16 0.57
N THR A 72 -10.79 17.95 0.02
CA THR A 72 -12.06 17.23 -0.09
C THR A 72 -11.79 15.74 0.12
N SER A 73 -12.82 14.92 0.37
CA SER A 73 -12.64 13.47 0.52
C SER A 73 -12.00 12.77 -0.69
N ALA A 74 -11.85 13.44 -1.84
CA ALA A 74 -11.26 12.90 -3.07
C ALA A 74 -9.95 13.59 -3.49
N GLN A 75 -9.45 14.56 -2.71
CA GLN A 75 -8.28 15.35 -3.09
C GLN A 75 -7.30 15.47 -1.92
N LEU A 76 -6.10 14.92 -2.12
CA LEU A 76 -5.02 14.99 -1.14
C LEU A 76 -4.46 16.41 -1.08
N HIS A 77 -4.25 16.94 0.13
CA HIS A 77 -3.57 18.22 0.30
C HIS A 77 -2.06 18.02 0.42
N PHE A 78 -1.30 18.70 -0.43
CA PHE A 78 0.15 18.73 -0.37
C PHE A 78 0.63 20.05 0.25
N ALA A 79 0.99 19.99 1.52
CA ALA A 79 1.46 21.17 2.26
C ALA A 79 2.84 21.63 1.77
N LYS A 80 3.18 22.88 2.05
CA LYS A 80 4.53 23.45 1.88
C LYS A 80 5.34 23.36 3.17
N HIS A 81 6.66 23.54 3.08
CA HIS A 81 7.55 23.51 4.24
C HIS A 81 7.13 24.52 5.32
N GLU A 82 6.74 25.73 4.94
CA GLU A 82 6.28 26.79 5.86
C GLU A 82 5.13 26.34 6.77
N GLU A 83 4.29 25.41 6.30
CA GLU A 83 3.14 24.88 7.03
C GLU A 83 3.52 23.78 8.03
N VAL A 84 4.72 23.21 7.91
CA VAL A 84 5.21 22.12 8.78
C VAL A 84 6.49 22.47 9.53
N GLN A 85 7.09 23.64 9.30
CA GLN A 85 8.43 24.00 9.78
C GLN A 85 8.61 23.92 11.31
N ARG A 86 7.52 24.11 12.07
CA ARG A 86 7.54 23.97 13.53
C ARG A 86 7.75 22.53 13.99
N LEU A 87 7.30 21.58 13.18
CA LEU A 87 7.40 20.15 13.45
C LEU A 87 8.58 19.52 12.71
N VAL A 88 8.96 20.09 11.56
CA VAL A 88 10.06 19.67 10.70
C VAL A 88 11.00 20.87 10.47
N PRO A 89 11.98 21.09 11.35
CA PRO A 89 12.99 22.13 11.18
C PRO A 89 13.82 21.94 9.89
N GLN A 90 14.30 23.03 9.30
CA GLN A 90 15.08 22.97 8.05
C GLN A 90 16.39 22.19 8.20
N ASP A 91 16.96 22.14 9.40
CA ASP A 91 18.20 21.45 9.73
C ASP A 91 18.03 19.95 10.02
N THR A 92 16.82 19.40 9.86
CA THR A 92 16.51 17.98 10.12
C THR A 92 17.49 17.00 9.46
N PHE A 93 18.02 17.33 8.29
CA PHE A 93 18.98 16.49 7.54
C PHE A 93 20.41 17.08 7.47
N ASP A 94 20.75 18.05 8.31
CA ASP A 94 22.08 18.68 8.25
C ASP A 94 23.17 17.81 8.89
N THR A 95 22.78 16.84 9.74
CA THR A 95 23.69 15.90 10.40
C THR A 95 23.68 14.54 9.69
N SER A 96 24.85 13.89 9.63
CA SER A 96 24.99 12.55 9.06
C SER A 96 24.26 11.50 9.91
N GLU A 97 23.81 10.40 9.29
CA GLU A 97 23.17 9.31 10.04
C GLU A 97 24.10 8.63 11.04
N GLU A 98 25.40 8.57 10.74
CA GLU A 98 26.42 8.06 11.64
C GLU A 98 26.50 8.90 12.92
N ASP A 99 26.55 10.23 12.78
CA ASP A 99 26.58 11.14 13.91
C ASP A 99 25.26 11.13 14.70
N MET A 100 24.11 11.03 14.02
CA MET A 100 22.82 10.88 14.70
C MET A 100 22.75 9.60 15.54
N LEU A 101 23.30 8.49 15.05
CA LEU A 101 23.35 7.22 15.78
C LEU A 101 24.32 7.26 16.96
N LYS A 102 25.49 7.89 16.78
CA LYS A 102 26.50 8.03 17.82
C LYS A 102 26.05 8.95 18.97
N ASN A 103 25.33 10.02 18.64
CA ASN A 103 24.85 11.03 19.59
C ASN A 103 23.37 10.80 19.99
N TYR A 104 22.86 9.59 19.79
CA TYR A 104 21.47 9.26 20.05
C TYR A 104 21.10 9.45 21.53
N ASP A 105 19.93 10.06 21.77
CA ASP A 105 19.35 10.25 23.10
C ASP A 105 17.87 9.86 23.04
N SER A 106 17.52 8.75 23.69
CA SER A 106 16.16 8.19 23.62
C SER A 106 15.08 9.06 24.28
N ARG A 107 15.47 10.09 25.05
CA ARG A 107 14.54 11.07 25.65
C ARG A 107 14.08 12.10 24.62
N LYS A 108 14.87 12.32 23.56
CA LYS A 108 14.54 13.27 22.50
C LYS A 108 13.68 12.57 21.45
N THR A 109 12.46 13.05 21.28
CA THR A 109 11.56 12.59 20.22
C THR A 109 11.49 13.63 19.11
N GLN A 110 11.28 13.16 17.89
CA GLN A 110 11.07 14.01 16.73
C GLN A 110 9.86 13.48 15.94
N ALA A 111 9.23 14.35 15.15
CA ALA A 111 8.20 13.89 14.23
C ALA A 111 8.81 12.99 13.16
N THR A 112 8.05 11.98 12.74
CA THR A 112 8.51 11.08 11.69
C THR A 112 8.40 11.80 10.35
N LEU A 113 9.54 11.97 9.68
CA LEU A 113 9.66 12.54 8.34
C LEU A 113 10.16 11.45 7.38
N ILE A 114 9.48 11.30 6.25
CA ILE A 114 9.77 10.25 5.28
C ILE A 114 9.98 10.88 3.91
N PHE A 115 11.10 10.63 3.26
CA PHE A 115 11.28 11.02 1.86
C PHE A 115 10.59 10.00 0.94
N LEU A 116 9.63 10.47 0.14
CA LEU A 116 8.83 9.61 -0.73
C LEU A 116 9.47 9.46 -2.11
N GLY A 117 10.06 10.55 -2.63
CA GLY A 117 10.64 10.58 -3.97
C GLY A 117 10.62 11.98 -4.60
N LEU A 118 10.87 12.01 -5.91
CA LEU A 118 10.95 13.19 -6.75
C LEU A 118 9.96 13.07 -7.91
N ASP A 119 9.11 14.07 -8.11
CA ASP A 119 8.30 14.20 -9.33
C ASP A 119 9.18 14.81 -10.44
N GLU A 120 9.72 13.95 -11.31
CA GLU A 120 10.63 14.33 -12.41
C GLU A 120 9.89 14.94 -13.62
N SER A 121 8.55 14.92 -13.63
CA SER A 121 7.75 15.61 -14.66
C SER A 121 7.73 17.13 -14.43
N ARG A 122 7.88 17.58 -13.18
CA ARG A 122 7.87 18.99 -12.77
C ARG A 122 9.29 19.54 -12.63
N LYS A 123 9.97 19.70 -13.76
CA LYS A 123 11.36 20.19 -13.81
C LYS A 123 11.48 21.70 -13.59
N GLU A 124 10.54 22.47 -14.11
CA GLU A 124 10.58 23.93 -14.03
C GLU A 124 10.32 24.40 -12.59
N GLY A 125 11.27 25.13 -12.01
CA GLY A 125 11.23 25.51 -10.59
C GLY A 125 11.36 24.31 -9.62
N GLY A 126 11.78 23.15 -10.11
CA GLY A 126 12.09 21.97 -9.31
C GLY A 126 13.50 22.02 -8.71
N LEU A 127 13.75 21.16 -7.72
CA LEU A 127 15.08 20.89 -7.20
C LEU A 127 15.97 20.39 -8.34
N ALA A 128 17.22 20.84 -8.38
CA ALA A 128 18.27 20.24 -9.19
C ALA A 128 19.38 19.71 -8.28
N PHE A 129 19.67 18.41 -8.36
CA PHE A 129 20.75 17.78 -7.61
C PHE A 129 21.48 16.77 -8.50
N LYS A 130 22.74 17.07 -8.85
CA LYS A 130 23.50 16.30 -9.84
C LYS A 130 22.69 16.20 -11.15
N ILE A 131 22.30 14.99 -11.54
CA ILE A 131 21.50 14.72 -12.75
C ILE A 131 19.99 14.61 -12.46
N TYR A 132 19.57 14.64 -11.19
CA TYR A 132 18.18 14.48 -10.79
C TYR A 132 17.51 15.85 -10.68
N GLN A 133 16.35 15.98 -11.31
CA GLN A 133 15.58 17.23 -11.33
C GLN A 133 14.10 16.95 -11.13
N GLY A 134 13.45 17.73 -10.26
CA GLY A 134 12.02 17.58 -10.04
C GLY A 134 11.52 18.15 -8.72
N THR A 135 10.28 17.86 -8.36
CA THR A 135 9.68 18.33 -7.11
C THR A 135 9.81 17.30 -5.99
N PRO A 136 10.45 17.61 -4.85
CA PRO A 136 10.58 16.65 -3.74
C PRO A 136 9.27 16.40 -3.01
N PHE A 137 8.99 15.15 -2.65
CA PHE A 137 7.84 14.76 -1.84
C PHE A 137 8.28 14.10 -0.54
N PHE A 138 7.66 14.53 0.56
CA PHE A 138 7.83 13.97 1.89
C PHE A 138 6.49 13.59 2.50
N ALA A 139 6.51 12.71 3.51
CA ALA A 139 5.39 12.47 4.42
C ALA A 139 5.78 12.85 5.84
N VAL A 140 4.85 13.45 6.59
CA VAL A 140 5.06 13.90 7.97
C VAL A 140 3.95 13.37 8.86
N ASP A 141 4.35 12.81 10.00
CA ASP A 141 3.41 12.49 11.07
C ASP A 141 3.13 13.75 11.91
N VAL A 142 1.91 14.26 11.81
CA VAL A 142 1.45 15.42 12.60
C VAL A 142 0.58 14.99 13.79
N THR A 143 0.56 13.70 14.13
CA THR A 143 -0.13 13.21 15.33
C THR A 143 0.52 13.82 16.59
N PRO A 144 -0.26 14.44 17.50
CA PRO A 144 0.30 14.98 18.74
C PRO A 144 0.81 13.86 19.66
N LYS A 145 2.11 13.58 19.62
CA LYS A 145 2.81 12.59 20.46
C LYS A 145 4.26 13.00 20.69
N GLY A 146 4.94 12.33 21.62
CA GLY A 146 6.32 12.64 21.99
C GLY A 146 6.41 13.70 23.08
N SER A 147 7.44 14.55 23.03
CA SER A 147 7.64 15.67 23.96
C SER A 147 6.50 16.67 23.94
N GLU A 148 6.37 17.48 25.00
CA GLU A 148 5.36 18.54 25.09
C GLU A 148 5.50 19.53 23.92
N ASP A 149 6.71 19.96 23.60
CA ASP A 149 6.99 20.84 22.46
C ASP A 149 6.53 20.24 21.12
N GLN A 150 6.78 18.94 20.90
CA GLN A 150 6.34 18.24 19.69
C GLN A 150 4.81 18.19 19.62
N GLN A 151 4.13 17.93 20.74
CA GLN A 151 2.66 17.92 20.79
C GLN A 151 2.07 19.30 20.52
N VAL A 152 2.67 20.36 21.05
CA VAL A 152 2.26 21.75 20.80
C VAL A 152 2.44 22.09 19.32
N ALA A 153 3.61 21.78 18.74
CA ALA A 153 3.87 22.01 17.32
C ALA A 153 2.89 21.24 16.41
N ALA A 154 2.59 19.98 16.74
CA ALA A 154 1.64 19.17 15.99
C ALA A 154 0.22 19.76 16.02
N LYS A 155 -0.25 20.19 17.21
CA LYS A 155 -1.56 20.84 17.36
C LYS A 155 -1.65 22.16 16.59
N ASP A 156 -0.57 22.94 16.58
CA ASP A 156 -0.48 24.19 15.81
C ASP A 156 -0.59 23.94 14.30
N VAL A 157 0.12 22.93 13.77
CA VAL A 157 0.02 22.52 12.36
C VAL A 157 -1.40 22.06 12.02
N ILE A 158 -2.02 21.23 12.86
CA ILE A 158 -3.40 20.74 12.66
C ILE A 158 -4.39 21.92 12.64
N SER A 159 -4.37 22.77 13.67
CA SER A 159 -5.30 23.90 13.79
C SER A 159 -5.15 24.91 12.64
N THR A 160 -3.92 25.14 12.18
CA THR A 160 -3.64 26.00 11.01
C THR A 160 -4.22 25.41 9.73
N ALA A 161 -4.15 24.09 9.53
CA ALA A 161 -4.74 23.42 8.38
C ALA A 161 -6.28 23.49 8.43
N GLU A 162 -6.87 23.24 9.60
CA GLU A 162 -8.32 23.33 9.82
C GLU A 162 -8.87 24.76 9.59
N ALA A 163 -8.13 25.78 10.02
CA ALA A 163 -8.46 27.18 9.76
C ALA A 163 -8.50 27.53 8.25
N LYS A 164 -7.81 26.75 7.40
CA LYS A 164 -7.87 26.87 5.93
C LYS A 164 -9.01 26.04 5.30
N GLY A 165 -9.87 25.42 6.11
CA GLY A 165 -10.96 24.56 5.65
C GLY A 165 -10.52 23.16 5.23
N LEU A 166 -9.30 22.73 5.60
CA LEU A 166 -8.80 21.38 5.34
C LEU A 166 -9.21 20.45 6.48
N SER A 167 -9.23 19.14 6.23
CA SER A 167 -9.52 18.16 7.28
C SER A 167 -8.78 16.85 7.09
N PHE A 168 -8.48 16.17 8.20
CA PHE A 168 -7.92 14.82 8.19
C PHE A 168 -9.05 13.81 7.96
N PHE A 169 -9.08 13.19 6.78
CA PHE A 169 -10.18 12.33 6.39
C PHE A 169 -10.07 10.95 7.04
N GLN A 170 -10.89 10.71 8.06
CA GLN A 170 -10.88 9.47 8.85
C GLN A 170 -11.71 8.38 8.16
N THR A 171 -11.03 7.37 7.63
CA THR A 171 -11.66 6.17 7.07
C THR A 171 -10.77 4.95 7.28
N ARG A 172 -11.39 3.76 7.36
CA ARG A 172 -10.65 2.49 7.39
C ARG A 172 -9.94 2.21 6.08
N VAL A 173 -10.58 2.55 4.96
CA VAL A 173 -10.08 2.33 3.59
C VAL A 173 -10.38 3.57 2.77
N HIS A 174 -9.33 4.21 2.25
CA HIS A 174 -9.40 5.42 1.43
C HIS A 174 -9.12 5.10 -0.04
N MET A 175 -10.13 5.12 -0.89
CA MET A 175 -10.02 4.77 -2.33
C MET A 175 -10.75 5.78 -3.23
N THR A 176 -10.70 7.05 -2.87
CA THR A 176 -11.37 8.16 -3.57
C THR A 176 -10.41 9.13 -4.24
N PHE A 177 -9.10 9.01 -3.99
CA PHE A 177 -8.08 9.84 -4.63
C PHE A 177 -7.90 9.46 -6.10
N SER A 178 -7.35 10.38 -6.90
CA SER A 178 -6.84 10.03 -8.23
C SER A 178 -5.77 8.93 -8.14
N ALA A 179 -5.53 8.20 -9.23
CA ALA A 179 -4.51 7.14 -9.28
C ALA A 179 -3.13 7.60 -8.76
N ASP A 180 -2.70 8.78 -9.20
CA ASP A 180 -1.41 9.38 -8.86
C ASP A 180 -1.32 9.74 -7.36
N GLU A 181 -2.33 10.43 -6.84
CA GLU A 181 -2.40 10.78 -5.41
C GLU A 181 -2.51 9.54 -4.52
N ALA A 182 -3.28 8.54 -4.96
CA ALA A 182 -3.45 7.29 -4.26
C ALA A 182 -2.11 6.54 -4.13
N ALA A 183 -1.30 6.49 -5.18
CA ALA A 183 0.00 5.83 -5.15
C ALA A 183 0.98 6.51 -4.20
N ILE A 184 1.02 7.86 -4.19
CA ILE A 184 1.82 8.63 -3.23
C ILE A 184 1.32 8.37 -1.80
N TYR A 185 0.01 8.45 -1.58
CA TYR A 185 -0.61 8.22 -0.28
C TYR A 185 -0.35 6.80 0.23
N ALA A 186 -0.47 5.78 -0.61
CA ALA A 186 -0.22 4.39 -0.23
C ALA A 186 1.20 4.19 0.27
N GLN A 187 2.20 4.76 -0.42
CA GLN A 187 3.59 4.73 0.03
C GLN A 187 3.75 5.47 1.37
N ALA A 188 3.21 6.69 1.48
CA ALA A 188 3.30 7.50 2.69
C ALA A 188 2.70 6.78 3.89
N ARG A 189 1.46 6.28 3.74
CA ARG A 189 0.71 5.60 4.80
C ARG A 189 1.41 4.32 5.26
N ALA A 190 1.86 3.46 4.33
CA ALA A 190 2.51 2.20 4.68
C ALA A 190 3.83 2.42 5.45
N LEU A 191 4.67 3.35 4.98
CA LEU A 191 5.93 3.67 5.67
C LEU A 191 5.67 4.35 7.02
N MET A 192 4.66 5.20 7.12
CA MET A 192 4.31 5.87 8.37
C MET A 192 3.75 4.91 9.43
N ASP A 193 2.88 3.99 9.00
CA ASP A 193 2.33 2.94 9.85
C ASP A 193 3.46 2.05 10.40
N TRP A 194 4.39 1.63 9.53
CA TRP A 194 5.56 0.85 9.95
C TRP A 194 6.43 1.60 10.96
N ASN A 195 6.79 2.87 10.69
CA ASN A 195 7.59 3.66 11.64
C ASN A 195 6.89 3.83 13.00
N THR A 196 5.57 3.99 12.99
CA THR A 196 4.78 4.16 14.22
C THR A 196 4.74 2.88 15.06
N ARG A 197 4.65 1.71 14.42
CA ARG A 197 4.56 0.42 15.13
C ARG A 197 5.91 -0.17 15.52
N ASN A 198 7.01 0.20 14.85
CA ASN A 198 8.32 -0.43 15.00
C ASN A 198 9.34 0.49 15.68
N THR A 199 8.96 1.05 16.83
CA THR A 199 9.77 2.04 17.55
C THR A 199 10.88 1.43 18.43
N PHE A 200 10.86 0.12 18.62
CA PHE A 200 11.82 -0.65 19.42
C PHE A 200 12.48 -1.74 18.58
N CYS A 201 13.69 -2.15 18.95
CA CYS A 201 14.44 -3.21 18.30
C CYS A 201 13.84 -4.57 18.66
N GLY A 202 13.46 -5.36 17.65
CA GLY A 202 12.91 -6.70 17.86
C GLY A 202 13.91 -7.71 18.46
N THR A 203 15.22 -7.44 18.43
CA THR A 203 16.23 -8.30 19.06
C THR A 203 16.47 -7.93 20.52
N CYS A 204 16.76 -6.66 20.82
CA CYS A 204 17.23 -6.25 22.16
C CYS A 204 16.22 -5.43 22.96
N GLY A 205 15.09 -5.03 22.37
CA GLY A 205 14.04 -4.25 23.05
C GLY A 205 14.35 -2.76 23.24
N HIS A 206 15.53 -2.25 22.86
CA HIS A 206 15.82 -0.81 22.97
C HIS A 206 15.15 0.03 21.87
N ARG A 207 14.90 1.31 22.15
CA ARG A 207 14.36 2.25 21.14
C ARG A 207 15.29 2.36 19.93
N THR A 208 14.69 2.34 18.75
CA THR A 208 15.37 2.51 17.46
C THR A 208 15.27 3.96 16.97
N LEU A 209 16.07 4.31 15.97
CA LEU A 209 16.04 5.59 15.27
C LEU A 209 15.63 5.37 13.81
N ALA A 210 14.79 6.25 13.27
CA ALA A 210 14.45 6.23 11.85
C ALA A 210 15.62 6.85 11.07
N ILE A 211 16.14 6.11 10.11
CA ILE A 211 17.21 6.50 9.19
C ILE A 211 16.77 6.17 7.76
N ASN A 212 17.65 6.40 6.78
CA ASN A 212 17.36 6.35 5.35
C ASN A 212 16.08 7.13 5.02
N ALA A 213 15.98 8.36 5.53
CA ALA A 213 14.81 9.22 5.42
C ALA A 213 13.48 8.49 5.72
N GLY A 214 13.44 7.76 6.84
CA GLY A 214 12.23 7.06 7.31
C GLY A 214 11.98 5.69 6.68
N THR A 215 12.93 5.14 5.91
CA THR A 215 12.78 3.84 5.24
C THR A 215 13.64 2.73 5.83
N LYS A 216 14.31 3.02 6.95
CA LYS A 216 15.03 2.04 7.76
C LYS A 216 14.97 2.45 9.25
N ARG A 217 14.96 1.47 10.15
CA ARG A 217 15.09 1.66 11.59
C ARG A 217 16.43 1.08 12.01
N ALA A 218 17.28 1.88 12.63
CA ALA A 218 18.55 1.42 13.17
C ALA A 218 18.45 1.31 14.69
N CYS A 219 19.10 0.31 15.27
CA CYS A 219 19.34 0.24 16.70
C CYS A 219 20.63 1.03 17.01
N PRO A 220 20.56 2.17 17.71
CA PRO A 220 21.75 2.93 18.07
C PRO A 220 22.76 2.09 18.89
N PRO A 221 24.07 2.28 18.69
CA PRO A 221 25.11 1.65 19.50
C PRO A 221 25.18 2.27 20.91
N THR A 222 24.80 3.53 21.03
CA THR A 222 24.87 4.34 22.25
C THR A 222 23.52 4.98 22.55
N ASP A 223 23.32 5.39 23.80
CA ASP A 223 22.16 6.18 24.22
C ASP A 223 22.52 7.07 25.41
N ALA A 224 22.55 8.37 25.18
CA ALA A 224 22.89 9.37 26.19
C ALA A 224 21.93 9.36 27.39
N ALA A 225 20.68 8.89 27.21
CA ALA A 225 19.71 8.78 28.30
C ALA A 225 20.17 7.83 29.40
N ARG A 226 20.95 6.80 29.06
CA ARG A 226 21.39 5.74 29.99
C ARG A 226 22.29 6.26 31.10
N ILE A 227 23.02 7.36 30.85
CA ILE A 227 23.86 8.01 31.88
C ILE A 227 22.99 8.50 33.04
N ALA A 228 21.81 9.05 32.76
CA ALA A 228 20.87 9.50 33.78
C ALA A 228 20.29 8.34 34.61
N GLU A 229 20.36 7.12 34.10
CA GLU A 229 19.93 5.88 34.76
C GLU A 229 21.09 5.16 35.49
N GLY A 230 22.27 5.79 35.57
CA GLY A 230 23.47 5.18 36.17
C GLY A 230 24.07 4.04 35.36
N SER A 231 23.70 3.93 34.08
CA SER A 231 24.17 2.89 33.15
C SER A 231 25.22 3.42 32.17
N ASN A 232 26.02 2.52 31.58
CA ASN A 232 26.92 2.88 30.49
C ASN A 232 26.12 3.43 29.27
N VAL A 233 26.68 4.45 28.61
CA VAL A 233 26.14 5.06 27.39
C VAL A 233 26.09 4.04 26.26
N GLU A 234 27.05 3.11 26.22
CA GLU A 234 27.07 2.01 25.26
C GLU A 234 25.95 1.00 25.55
N ARG A 235 25.25 0.58 24.51
CA ARG A 235 24.23 -0.46 24.60
C ARG A 235 24.84 -1.84 24.35
N PRO A 236 24.34 -2.90 25.02
CA PRO A 236 24.76 -4.28 24.78
C PRO A 236 24.77 -4.65 23.30
N GLU A 237 25.58 -5.64 22.93
CA GLU A 237 25.65 -6.16 21.56
C GLU A 237 24.26 -6.49 20.99
N CYS A 238 24.06 -6.17 19.72
CA CYS A 238 22.80 -6.42 19.03
C CYS A 238 23.10 -6.79 17.58
N ASN A 239 22.64 -7.97 17.16
CA ASN A 239 22.91 -8.50 15.83
C ASN A 239 22.40 -7.59 14.70
N THR A 240 21.35 -6.80 14.94
CA THR A 240 20.82 -5.84 13.95
C THR A 240 21.82 -4.73 13.60
N ARG A 241 22.92 -4.58 14.36
CA ARG A 241 24.01 -3.63 14.09
C ARG A 241 25.16 -4.25 13.29
N THR A 242 25.27 -5.58 13.30
CA THR A 242 26.39 -6.30 12.68
C THR A 242 25.97 -7.09 11.44
N THR A 243 24.68 -7.36 11.27
CA THR A 243 24.14 -8.09 10.11
C THR A 243 22.96 -7.35 9.47
N LEU A 244 22.68 -7.70 8.22
CA LEU A 244 21.46 -7.25 7.56
C LEU A 244 20.26 -7.96 8.20
N SER A 245 19.45 -7.21 8.94
CA SER A 245 18.25 -7.71 9.61
C SER A 245 16.99 -7.13 8.97
N ASN A 246 16.03 -7.98 8.64
CA ASN A 246 14.71 -7.58 8.14
C ASN A 246 13.94 -6.71 9.15
N LEU A 247 14.23 -6.82 10.45
CA LEU A 247 13.68 -5.97 11.52
C LEU A 247 13.95 -4.48 11.28
N SER A 248 14.99 -4.15 10.53
CA SER A 248 15.40 -2.79 10.23
C SER A 248 14.63 -2.18 9.05
N PHE A 249 13.84 -2.96 8.30
CA PHE A 249 13.21 -2.51 7.05
C PHE A 249 11.67 -2.57 7.09
N PRO A 250 10.98 -1.75 6.28
CA PRO A 250 9.54 -1.81 6.13
C PRO A 250 9.04 -3.20 5.76
N ARG A 251 7.95 -3.62 6.40
CA ARG A 251 7.29 -4.89 6.15
C ARG A 251 6.23 -4.73 5.06
N THR A 252 6.18 -5.69 4.16
CA THR A 252 5.10 -5.87 3.19
C THR A 252 4.64 -7.31 3.30
N ASP A 253 3.38 -7.52 3.64
CA ASP A 253 2.80 -8.86 3.79
C ASP A 253 2.23 -9.32 2.44
N PRO A 254 2.79 -10.37 1.82
CA PRO A 254 2.24 -10.88 0.56
C PRO A 254 0.92 -11.61 0.82
N THR A 255 -0.09 -11.30 0.01
CA THR A 255 -1.45 -11.84 0.14
C THR A 255 -1.93 -12.25 -1.24
N ILE A 256 -2.29 -13.52 -1.44
CA ILE A 256 -2.91 -13.95 -2.70
C ILE A 256 -4.35 -13.46 -2.76
N ILE A 257 -4.84 -13.25 -3.97
CA ILE A 257 -6.26 -13.04 -4.23
C ILE A 257 -6.58 -13.62 -5.60
N VAL A 258 -7.60 -14.49 -5.68
CA VAL A 258 -7.77 -15.37 -6.84
C VAL A 258 -9.19 -15.38 -7.37
N ALA A 259 -9.34 -15.15 -8.68
CA ALA A 259 -10.58 -15.49 -9.38
C ALA A 259 -10.49 -16.93 -9.88
N VAL A 260 -11.36 -17.78 -9.34
CA VAL A 260 -11.42 -19.21 -9.66
C VAL A 260 -12.52 -19.46 -10.67
N VAL A 261 -12.17 -20.07 -11.79
CA VAL A 261 -13.09 -20.45 -12.87
C VAL A 261 -13.41 -21.95 -12.76
N SER A 262 -14.67 -22.29 -12.97
CA SER A 262 -15.16 -23.68 -12.98
C SER A 262 -14.46 -24.54 -14.04
N ALA A 263 -14.56 -25.86 -13.89
CA ALA A 263 -13.91 -26.80 -14.82
C ALA A 263 -14.44 -26.64 -16.26
N ASP A 264 -15.73 -26.28 -16.41
CA ASP A 264 -16.37 -26.03 -17.70
C ASP A 264 -16.18 -24.60 -18.24
N GLY A 265 -15.54 -23.71 -17.47
CA GLY A 265 -15.26 -22.33 -17.91
C GLY A 265 -16.45 -21.38 -17.88
N LYS A 266 -17.58 -21.74 -17.25
CA LYS A 266 -18.84 -20.97 -17.32
C LYS A 266 -19.20 -20.21 -16.05
N ARG A 267 -18.56 -20.54 -14.94
CA ARG A 267 -18.87 -19.97 -13.61
C ARG A 267 -17.60 -19.49 -12.92
N VAL A 268 -17.78 -18.50 -12.06
CA VAL A 268 -16.72 -17.99 -11.17
C VAL A 268 -17.11 -18.29 -9.72
N LEU A 269 -16.17 -18.81 -8.93
CA LEU A 269 -16.36 -18.98 -7.49
C LEU A 269 -16.20 -17.64 -6.80
N LEU A 270 -17.21 -17.24 -6.03
CA LEU A 270 -17.17 -16.03 -5.22
C LEU A 270 -17.54 -16.36 -3.78
N GLY A 271 -16.84 -15.71 -2.84
CA GLY A 271 -17.05 -15.85 -1.40
C GLY A 271 -17.48 -14.54 -0.74
N ARG A 272 -18.10 -14.65 0.44
CA ARG A 272 -18.38 -13.49 1.31
C ARG A 272 -18.09 -13.82 2.77
N SER A 273 -17.63 -12.81 3.50
CA SER A 273 -17.53 -12.88 4.96
C SER A 273 -18.77 -12.30 5.64
N LYS A 274 -19.03 -12.67 6.89
CA LYS A 274 -20.14 -12.15 7.71
C LYS A 274 -20.16 -10.62 7.85
N ARG A 275 -19.02 -9.98 7.65
CA ARG A 275 -18.86 -8.51 7.77
C ARG A 275 -19.29 -7.77 6.51
N PHE A 276 -19.43 -8.45 5.39
CA PHE A 276 -19.79 -7.82 4.12
C PHE A 276 -21.28 -7.44 4.09
N PRO A 277 -21.64 -6.30 3.47
CA PRO A 277 -23.03 -5.96 3.22
C PRO A 277 -23.78 -7.12 2.52
N PRO A 278 -25.10 -7.24 2.69
CA PRO A 278 -25.89 -8.25 1.99
C PRO A 278 -25.60 -8.29 0.49
N ASN A 279 -25.53 -9.50 -0.06
CA ASN A 279 -25.26 -9.81 -1.47
C ASN A 279 -23.90 -9.34 -2.03
N PHE A 280 -23.01 -8.81 -1.19
CA PHE A 280 -21.65 -8.45 -1.60
C PHE A 280 -20.74 -9.66 -1.52
N TYR A 281 -20.17 -10.06 -2.66
CA TYR A 281 -19.21 -11.17 -2.78
C TYR A 281 -17.92 -10.67 -3.45
N SER A 282 -16.83 -11.40 -3.23
CA SER A 282 -15.51 -11.12 -3.80
C SER A 282 -14.80 -12.43 -4.16
N THR A 283 -13.68 -12.31 -4.87
CA THR A 283 -12.68 -13.37 -4.98
C THR A 283 -12.12 -13.77 -3.60
N LEU A 284 -11.65 -15.01 -3.48
CA LEU A 284 -11.00 -15.52 -2.27
C LEU A 284 -9.59 -14.95 -2.13
N ALA A 285 -9.11 -14.79 -0.89
CA ALA A 285 -7.83 -14.14 -0.62
C ALA A 285 -7.24 -14.58 0.71
N GLY A 286 -5.91 -14.71 0.76
CA GLY A 286 -5.20 -15.29 1.88
C GLY A 286 -3.77 -14.83 2.03
N PHE A 287 -3.20 -14.92 3.23
CA PHE A 287 -1.78 -14.67 3.41
C PHE A 287 -0.94 -15.82 2.86
N ILE A 288 0.22 -15.49 2.28
CA ILE A 288 1.21 -16.50 1.90
C ILE A 288 1.96 -16.94 3.16
N GLU A 289 2.09 -18.24 3.37
CA GLU A 289 2.85 -18.78 4.50
C GLU A 289 4.37 -18.78 4.24
N PRO A 290 5.21 -18.82 5.30
CA PRO A 290 6.65 -18.95 5.13
C PRO A 290 7.03 -20.18 4.29
N ALA A 291 7.91 -19.96 3.31
CA ALA A 291 8.39 -20.99 2.37
C ALA A 291 7.32 -21.54 1.40
N GLU A 292 6.22 -20.82 1.21
CA GLU A 292 5.19 -21.13 0.22
C GLU A 292 5.39 -20.30 -1.07
N SER A 293 5.13 -20.92 -2.24
CA SER A 293 5.04 -20.18 -3.50
C SER A 293 3.68 -19.48 -3.62
N VAL A 294 3.56 -18.49 -4.52
CA VAL A 294 2.27 -17.83 -4.77
C VAL A 294 1.22 -18.84 -5.24
N GLU A 295 1.62 -19.76 -6.10
CA GLU A 295 0.76 -20.79 -6.65
C GLU A 295 0.32 -21.81 -5.61
N ASP A 296 1.20 -22.18 -4.67
CA ASP A 296 0.84 -23.09 -3.57
C ASP A 296 -0.13 -22.42 -2.61
N ALA A 297 0.11 -21.15 -2.25
CA ALA A 297 -0.80 -20.37 -1.41
C ALA A 297 -2.19 -20.23 -2.01
N VAL A 298 -2.28 -19.99 -3.33
CA VAL A 298 -3.57 -19.97 -4.03
C VAL A 298 -4.31 -21.31 -3.90
N ARG A 299 -3.61 -22.45 -4.03
CA ARG A 299 -4.24 -23.77 -3.93
C ARG A 299 -4.67 -24.09 -2.51
N ARG A 300 -3.81 -23.80 -1.53
CA ARG A 300 -4.08 -24.00 -0.11
C ARG A 300 -5.30 -23.17 0.30
N GLU A 301 -5.29 -21.87 0.07
CA GLU A 301 -6.34 -20.97 0.55
C GLU A 301 -7.72 -21.34 -0.02
N VAL A 302 -7.78 -21.63 -1.33
CA VAL A 302 -9.06 -21.99 -1.97
C VAL A 302 -9.57 -23.33 -1.45
N TRP A 303 -8.68 -24.30 -1.19
CA TRP A 303 -9.08 -25.57 -0.62
C TRP A 303 -9.52 -25.43 0.84
N GLU A 304 -8.83 -24.63 1.66
CA GLU A 304 -9.17 -24.38 3.06
C GLU A 304 -10.52 -23.64 3.20
N GLU A 305 -10.75 -22.58 2.43
CA GLU A 305 -11.97 -21.78 2.58
C GLU A 305 -13.19 -22.37 1.88
N SER A 306 -12.99 -23.15 0.81
CA SER A 306 -14.10 -23.59 -0.06
C SER A 306 -14.10 -25.07 -0.42
N GLY A 307 -13.07 -25.84 -0.09
CA GLY A 307 -12.96 -27.26 -0.44
C GLY A 307 -12.70 -27.55 -1.92
N VAL A 308 -12.61 -26.52 -2.76
CA VAL A 308 -12.42 -26.64 -4.21
C VAL A 308 -10.95 -26.92 -4.53
N THR A 309 -10.68 -27.92 -5.39
CA THR A 309 -9.31 -28.26 -5.82
C THR A 309 -8.97 -27.60 -7.14
N LEU A 310 -7.85 -26.86 -7.17
CA LEU A 310 -7.38 -26.13 -8.34
C LEU A 310 -6.32 -26.89 -9.12
N SER A 311 -6.27 -26.66 -10.44
CA SER A 311 -5.18 -27.12 -11.32
C SER A 311 -4.14 -26.02 -11.55
N ARG A 312 -4.22 -25.32 -12.68
CA ARG A 312 -3.28 -24.29 -13.10
C ARG A 312 -3.63 -22.96 -12.43
N VAL A 313 -2.59 -22.32 -11.91
CA VAL A 313 -2.62 -20.95 -11.36
C VAL A 313 -1.80 -20.06 -12.28
N VAL A 314 -2.33 -18.88 -12.60
CA VAL A 314 -1.66 -17.87 -13.43
C VAL A 314 -1.66 -16.55 -12.67
N ILE A 315 -0.48 -16.04 -12.35
CA ILE A 315 -0.33 -14.71 -11.75
C ILE A 315 -0.71 -13.66 -12.79
N HIS A 316 -1.65 -12.78 -12.43
CA HIS A 316 -2.23 -11.77 -13.31
C HIS A 316 -1.59 -10.40 -13.12
N SER A 317 -1.61 -9.88 -11.88
CA SER A 317 -1.16 -8.52 -11.55
C SER A 317 -1.02 -8.37 -10.04
N SER A 318 -0.44 -7.26 -9.56
CA SER A 318 -0.42 -6.96 -8.12
C SER A 318 -0.97 -5.58 -7.78
N GLN A 319 -1.45 -5.42 -6.55
CA GLN A 319 -1.98 -4.18 -6.00
C GLN A 319 -1.41 -3.96 -4.59
N PRO A 320 -0.65 -2.88 -4.35
CA PRO A 320 -0.36 -2.43 -3.00
C PRO A 320 -1.65 -2.17 -2.25
N TRP A 321 -1.76 -2.69 -1.03
CA TRP A 321 -2.91 -2.49 -0.17
C TRP A 321 -2.44 -1.95 1.18
N PRO A 322 -2.41 -0.61 1.36
CA PRO A 322 -1.74 0.02 2.48
C PRO A 322 -2.60 -0.03 3.76
N TYR A 323 -3.31 -1.13 4.03
CA TYR A 323 -4.21 -1.30 5.17
C TYR A 323 -4.02 -2.68 5.83
N PRO A 324 -2.96 -2.88 6.66
CA PRO A 324 -1.93 -1.91 7.01
C PRO A 324 -0.77 -1.83 5.99
N ALA A 325 -0.31 -2.97 5.44
CA ALA A 325 0.85 -3.02 4.55
C ALA A 325 0.90 -4.33 3.72
N ASN A 326 -0.18 -4.66 3.02
CA ASN A 326 -0.23 -5.88 2.20
C ASN A 326 0.20 -5.59 0.75
N LEU A 327 0.72 -6.61 0.07
CA LEU A 327 0.82 -6.65 -1.39
C LEU A 327 -0.14 -7.73 -1.87
N MET A 328 -1.26 -7.32 -2.46
CA MET A 328 -2.23 -8.22 -3.06
C MET A 328 -1.65 -8.75 -4.37
N ILE A 329 -1.46 -10.06 -4.47
CA ILE A 329 -0.96 -10.76 -5.65
C ILE A 329 -2.15 -11.47 -6.29
N GLY A 330 -2.62 -10.90 -7.38
CA GLY A 330 -3.78 -11.37 -8.11
C GLY A 330 -3.45 -12.57 -8.98
N ALA A 331 -4.27 -13.62 -8.90
CA ALA A 331 -4.17 -14.82 -9.71
C ALA A 331 -5.51 -15.16 -10.38
N LEU A 332 -5.42 -15.87 -11.50
CA LEU A 332 -6.50 -16.62 -12.11
C LEU A 332 -6.21 -18.10 -11.90
N ALA A 333 -7.22 -18.88 -11.54
CA ALA A 333 -7.08 -20.32 -11.40
C ALA A 333 -8.29 -21.06 -11.97
N GLN A 334 -8.08 -22.30 -12.39
CA GLN A 334 -9.14 -23.17 -12.86
C GLN A 334 -9.25 -24.41 -11.96
N VAL A 335 -10.47 -24.86 -11.70
CA VAL A 335 -10.72 -26.14 -11.02
C VAL A 335 -10.08 -27.29 -11.80
N SER A 336 -9.63 -28.34 -11.11
CA SER A 336 -8.97 -29.48 -11.74
C SER A 336 -9.88 -30.30 -12.64
N ASP A 337 -11.08 -30.61 -12.18
CA ASP A 337 -12.13 -31.33 -12.90
C ASP A 337 -13.49 -31.18 -12.18
N PRO A 338 -14.61 -31.57 -12.81
CA PRO A 338 -15.95 -31.36 -12.23
C PRO A 338 -16.20 -32.01 -10.87
N ALA A 339 -15.49 -33.08 -10.50
CA ALA A 339 -15.67 -33.72 -9.19
C ALA A 339 -15.13 -32.86 -8.04
N HIS A 340 -14.24 -31.92 -8.36
CA HIS A 340 -13.58 -31.03 -7.39
C HIS A 340 -14.24 -29.65 -7.28
N GLU A 341 -15.44 -29.46 -7.83
CA GLU A 341 -16.21 -28.21 -7.71
C GLU A 341 -17.09 -28.13 -6.46
N THR A 342 -17.17 -29.21 -5.68
CA THR A 342 -18.05 -29.27 -4.50
C THR A 342 -17.55 -28.31 -3.42
N ILE A 343 -18.38 -27.32 -3.10
CA ILE A 343 -18.06 -26.33 -2.07
C ILE A 343 -18.26 -26.94 -0.68
N SER A 344 -17.24 -26.80 0.17
CA SER A 344 -17.25 -27.17 1.59
C SER A 344 -16.61 -26.06 2.42
N LEU A 345 -17.40 -25.41 3.28
CA LEU A 345 -16.95 -24.37 4.21
C LEU A 345 -16.58 -24.93 5.59
N GLN A 346 -16.34 -26.25 5.68
CA GLN A 346 -16.14 -26.96 6.95
C GLN A 346 -14.67 -26.99 7.39
N HIS A 347 -13.73 -26.78 6.48
CA HIS A 347 -12.30 -26.81 6.77
C HIS A 347 -11.87 -25.55 7.50
N ASP A 348 -12.30 -24.38 7.01
CA ASP A 348 -12.10 -23.10 7.68
C ASP A 348 -13.39 -22.22 7.66
N PRO A 349 -13.98 -21.90 8.82
CA PRO A 349 -15.22 -21.13 8.91
C PRO A 349 -15.03 -19.61 8.76
N GLU A 350 -14.05 -19.14 7.97
CA GLU A 350 -13.85 -17.71 7.67
C GLU A 350 -14.96 -17.12 6.78
N LEU A 351 -15.41 -17.88 5.79
CA LEU A 351 -16.49 -17.49 4.89
C LEU A 351 -17.88 -17.72 5.53
N GLU A 352 -18.78 -16.77 5.29
CA GLU A 352 -20.21 -16.95 5.58
C GLU A 352 -20.89 -17.78 4.50
N ASP A 353 -20.51 -17.56 3.25
CA ASP A 353 -21.05 -18.24 2.08
C ASP A 353 -20.04 -18.20 0.93
N ALA A 354 -20.03 -19.25 0.10
CA ALA A 354 -19.34 -19.30 -1.17
C ALA A 354 -20.23 -19.98 -2.20
N ARG A 355 -20.23 -19.46 -3.43
CA ARG A 355 -21.08 -19.98 -4.50
C ARG A 355 -20.44 -19.83 -5.86
N TRP A 356 -20.79 -20.77 -6.74
CA TRP A 356 -20.56 -20.63 -8.17
C TRP A 356 -21.58 -19.64 -8.75
N VAL A 357 -21.09 -18.68 -9.53
CA VAL A 357 -21.92 -17.67 -10.19
C VAL A 357 -21.67 -17.72 -11.70
N GLU A 358 -22.75 -17.79 -12.47
CA GLU A 358 -22.69 -17.79 -13.94
C GLU A 358 -22.07 -16.50 -14.47
N ILE A 359 -21.29 -16.60 -15.56
CA ILE A 359 -20.63 -15.45 -16.18
C ILE A 359 -21.61 -14.33 -16.51
N GLU A 360 -22.83 -14.63 -16.97
CA GLU A 360 -23.84 -13.62 -17.31
C GLU A 360 -24.32 -12.83 -16.08
N GLU A 361 -24.43 -13.47 -14.91
CA GLU A 361 -24.75 -12.78 -13.66
C GLU A 361 -23.58 -11.89 -13.21
N VAL A 362 -22.35 -12.35 -13.40
CA VAL A 362 -21.13 -11.57 -13.11
C VAL A 362 -21.03 -10.35 -14.01
N GLU A 363 -21.29 -10.48 -15.31
CA GLU A 363 -21.29 -9.37 -16.28
C GLU A 363 -22.27 -8.27 -15.89
N GLU A 364 -23.51 -8.64 -15.54
CA GLU A 364 -24.50 -7.67 -15.09
C GLU A 364 -24.08 -7.02 -13.77
N ALA A 365 -23.56 -7.79 -12.81
CA ALA A 365 -23.08 -7.26 -11.54
C ALA A 365 -21.88 -6.30 -11.72
N LEU A 366 -20.99 -6.53 -12.69
CA LEU A 366 -19.91 -5.60 -13.03
C LEU A 366 -20.45 -4.27 -13.58
N ARG A 367 -21.59 -4.31 -14.29
CA ARG A 367 -22.25 -3.13 -14.88
C ARG A 367 -23.01 -2.30 -13.85
N ILE A 368 -23.79 -2.95 -12.98
CA ILE A 368 -24.74 -2.25 -12.08
C ILE A 368 -24.58 -2.57 -10.59
N GLY A 369 -23.86 -3.63 -10.23
CA GLY A 369 -23.68 -4.12 -8.85
C GLY A 369 -22.34 -3.76 -8.19
N ALA A 370 -21.41 -3.12 -8.92
CA ALA A 370 -20.08 -2.79 -8.42
C ALA A 370 -20.09 -1.52 -7.54
N SER A 371 -19.56 -1.60 -6.32
CA SER A 371 -19.56 -0.47 -5.37
C SER A 371 -18.48 -0.61 -4.29
N ASN A 372 -18.09 0.51 -3.66
CA ASN A 372 -17.23 0.46 -2.47
C ASN A 372 -17.93 -0.29 -1.33
N LEU A 373 -17.14 -0.94 -0.48
CA LEU A 373 -17.66 -1.60 0.72
C LEU A 373 -18.40 -0.58 1.61
N GLY A 374 -19.68 -0.85 1.91
CA GLY A 374 -20.53 0.03 2.72
C GLY A 374 -21.17 1.20 1.97
N ALA A 375 -20.86 1.41 0.69
CA ALA A 375 -21.59 2.37 -0.14
C ALA A 375 -22.95 1.80 -0.58
N GLU A 376 -23.89 2.70 -0.91
CA GLU A 376 -25.13 2.32 -1.57
C GLU A 376 -24.85 1.73 -2.97
N ALA A 377 -25.74 0.87 -3.43
CA ALA A 377 -25.67 0.34 -4.79
C ALA A 377 -26.01 1.44 -5.82
N SER A 378 -25.67 1.17 -7.09
CA SER A 378 -26.11 2.04 -8.19
C SER A 378 -27.64 2.16 -8.21
N PRO A 379 -28.23 3.30 -8.62
CA PRO A 379 -29.67 3.41 -8.84
C PRO A 379 -30.23 2.37 -9.82
N GLU A 380 -29.38 1.84 -10.72
CA GLU A 380 -29.74 0.78 -11.67
C GLU A 380 -29.75 -0.63 -11.04
N TYR A 381 -29.24 -0.79 -9.82
CA TYR A 381 -29.18 -2.08 -9.15
C TYR A 381 -30.58 -2.56 -8.73
N LYS A 382 -31.00 -3.69 -9.29
CA LYS A 382 -32.35 -4.27 -9.08
C LYS A 382 -32.38 -5.42 -8.07
N GLY A 383 -31.35 -5.52 -7.21
CA GLY A 383 -31.11 -6.70 -6.36
C GLY A 383 -30.22 -7.74 -7.05
N GLY A 384 -29.69 -8.69 -6.28
CA GLY A 384 -28.76 -9.73 -6.78
C GLY A 384 -27.30 -9.51 -6.40
N LEU A 385 -26.35 -10.03 -7.17
CA LEU A 385 -24.92 -9.96 -6.85
C LEU A 385 -24.38 -8.53 -6.80
N ARG A 386 -23.60 -8.22 -5.76
CA ARG A 386 -22.78 -7.02 -5.66
C ARG A 386 -21.30 -7.40 -5.66
N LEU A 387 -20.50 -6.59 -6.34
CA LEU A 387 -19.07 -6.82 -6.52
C LEU A 387 -18.22 -5.64 -6.02
N PRO A 388 -16.91 -5.86 -5.78
CA PRO A 388 -15.97 -4.80 -5.45
C PRO A 388 -15.91 -3.72 -6.53
N PRO A 389 -15.51 -2.49 -6.18
CA PRO A 389 -15.46 -1.37 -7.11
C PRO A 389 -14.36 -1.61 -8.17
N PRO A 390 -14.38 -0.90 -9.31
CA PRO A 390 -13.35 -1.00 -10.33
C PRO A 390 -11.91 -0.74 -9.85
N THR A 391 -11.72 -0.02 -8.74
CA THR A 391 -10.40 0.24 -8.15
C THR A 391 -9.81 -0.95 -7.38
N ALA A 392 -10.64 -1.94 -7.01
CA ALA A 392 -10.18 -3.13 -6.29
C ALA A 392 -9.65 -4.20 -7.26
N ILE A 393 -8.52 -4.82 -6.92
CA ILE A 393 -7.93 -5.91 -7.71
C ILE A 393 -8.89 -7.08 -7.92
N ALA A 394 -9.77 -7.38 -6.94
CA ALA A 394 -10.82 -8.38 -7.10
C ALA A 394 -11.71 -8.12 -8.32
N ASN A 395 -12.12 -6.85 -8.55
CA ASN A 395 -12.91 -6.48 -9.73
C ASN A 395 -12.11 -6.68 -11.04
N GLN A 396 -10.82 -6.38 -11.02
CA GLN A 396 -9.93 -6.58 -12.18
C GLN A 396 -9.76 -8.08 -12.50
N LEU A 397 -9.58 -8.91 -11.47
CA LEU A 397 -9.49 -10.37 -11.64
C LEU A 397 -10.80 -10.97 -12.13
N ILE A 398 -11.95 -10.52 -11.62
CA ILE A 398 -13.27 -10.97 -12.09
C ILE A 398 -13.45 -10.62 -13.57
N LYS A 399 -13.12 -9.39 -13.98
CA LYS A 399 -13.15 -8.98 -15.40
C LYS A 399 -12.24 -9.83 -16.28
N ALA A 400 -11.04 -10.14 -15.79
CA ALA A 400 -10.10 -10.99 -16.50
C ALA A 400 -10.61 -12.45 -16.62
N ALA A 401 -11.21 -12.98 -15.54
CA ALA A 401 -11.74 -14.34 -15.49
C ALA A 401 -12.94 -14.58 -16.43
N ILE A 402 -13.70 -13.54 -16.76
CA ILE A 402 -14.82 -13.65 -17.71
C ILE A 402 -14.45 -13.19 -19.13
N SER A 403 -13.26 -12.60 -19.31
CA SER A 403 -12.79 -12.18 -20.63
C SER A 403 -12.36 -13.39 -21.45
N ALA A 404 -12.86 -13.47 -22.68
CA ALA A 404 -12.49 -14.53 -23.62
C ALA A 404 -10.98 -14.60 -23.90
N GLU A 405 -10.21 -13.52 -23.69
CA GLU A 405 -8.78 -13.47 -23.97
C GLU A 405 -7.94 -14.47 -23.16
N TYR A 406 -8.37 -14.85 -21.96
CA TYR A 406 -7.65 -15.81 -21.11
C TYR A 406 -8.03 -17.27 -21.36
N PHE A 407 -9.19 -17.50 -21.98
CA PHE A 407 -9.77 -18.84 -22.22
C PHE A 407 -9.92 -19.19 -23.70
N ALA A 408 -9.64 -18.26 -24.62
CA ALA A 408 -9.66 -18.51 -26.05
C ALA A 408 -8.56 -19.53 -26.40
N THR A 409 -8.96 -20.78 -26.53
CA THR A 409 -8.19 -21.86 -27.13
C THR A 409 -8.10 -21.70 -28.64
N ASP A 410 -7.74 -20.52 -29.14
CA ASP A 410 -7.40 -20.34 -30.56
C ASP A 410 -5.88 -20.26 -30.72
N LYS A 411 -5.20 -21.27 -30.17
CA LYS A 411 -4.03 -21.78 -30.86
C LYS A 411 -4.55 -22.53 -32.08
N GLN A 412 -4.62 -21.83 -33.21
CA GLN A 412 -4.30 -22.47 -34.47
C GLN A 412 -2.95 -23.17 -34.28
N SER A 413 -3.02 -24.46 -33.97
CA SER A 413 -1.95 -25.41 -34.14
C SER A 413 -1.60 -25.41 -35.62
N LYS A 414 -0.76 -24.47 -36.04
CA LYS A 414 -0.06 -24.59 -37.32
C LYS A 414 1.12 -25.53 -37.11
N MET A 415 1.04 -26.62 -37.87
CA MET A 415 2.05 -27.64 -38.15
C MET A 415 3.46 -27.07 -38.31
#